data_AF-A0A1I3FIA5-F1
#
_entry.id   AF-A0A1I3FIA5-F1
#
_cell.length_a   1.000
_cell.length_b   1.000
_cell.length_c   1.000
_cell.angle_alpha   90.00
_cell.angle_beta   90.00
_cell.angle_gamma   90.00
#
_symmetry.space_group_name_H-M   'P 1'
#
loop_
_entity.id
_entity.type
_entity.pdbx_description
1 polymer ?
#
loop_
_entity_poly.entity_id
_entity_poly.type
_entity_poly.pdbx_seq_one_letter_code
_entity_poly.pdbx_strand_id
1 'polypeptide(L)'
;MDEMGNWLEDLLGEISSNENQEICQGLLKKCGGRCAERNALPGMGGLKEELAGVERMEEIAHIISRHTGAECVPEEDGFLLTYNRGKGCDCSIVRAGYVHSPVFCNCTLGFHQKVWSTIFERPVRVELVETFLRGGNCCSQKVFIK
;
A
#
# COMPACT_ATOMS: atom_id res chain seq x y z
N MET A 1 10.49 -20.34 12.69
CA MET A 1 9.42 -19.34 12.87
C MET A 1 8.81 -19.58 14.25
N ASP A 2 8.54 -18.54 15.02
CA ASP A 2 7.91 -18.70 16.33
C ASP A 2 6.42 -19.08 16.19
N GLU A 3 5.75 -19.34 17.32
CA GLU A 3 4.34 -19.73 17.34
C GLU A 3 3.43 -18.69 16.66
N MET A 4 3.74 -17.40 16.82
CA MET A 4 2.97 -16.31 16.21
C MET A 4 3.10 -16.32 14.69
N GLY A 5 4.33 -16.49 14.18
CA GLY A 5 4.53 -16.57 12.74
C GLY A 5 3.86 -17.80 12.12
N ASN A 6 3.97 -18.97 12.75
CA ASN A 6 3.29 -20.18 12.25
C ASN A 6 1.77 -19.95 12.20
N TRP A 7 1.19 -19.37 13.26
CA TRP A 7 -0.24 -19.06 13.29
C TRP A 7 -0.66 -18.06 12.21
N LEU A 8 0.17 -17.05 11.91
CA LEU A 8 -0.10 -16.08 10.85
C LEU A 8 -0.02 -16.71 9.45
N GLU A 9 0.95 -17.59 9.21
CA GLU A 9 1.06 -18.31 7.94
C GLU A 9 -0.14 -19.24 7.74
N ASP A 10 -0.54 -20.00 8.75
CA ASP A 10 -1.73 -20.87 8.68
C ASP A 10 -3.00 -20.04 8.40
N LEU A 11 -3.20 -18.93 9.12
CA LEU A 11 -4.30 -18.01 8.87
C LEU A 11 -4.32 -17.50 7.42
N LEU A 12 -3.16 -17.12 6.89
CA LEU A 12 -3.05 -16.63 5.52
C LEU A 12 -3.21 -17.75 4.48
N GLY A 13 -2.82 -18.99 4.82
CA GLY A 13 -3.11 -20.20 4.05
C GLY A 13 -4.61 -20.41 3.91
N GLU A 14 -5.35 -20.38 5.03
CA GLU A 14 -6.81 -20.50 5.05
C GLU A 14 -7.50 -19.36 4.30
N ILE A 15 -7.01 -18.12 4.46
CA ILE A 15 -7.50 -16.97 3.67
C ILE A 15 -7.27 -17.19 2.17
N SER A 16 -6.12 -17.75 1.79
CA SER A 16 -5.78 -17.98 0.39
C SER A 16 -6.62 -19.10 -0.24
N SER A 17 -7.06 -20.09 0.53
CA SER A 17 -7.86 -21.23 0.04
C SER A 17 -9.37 -21.02 0.17
N ASN A 18 -9.82 -20.00 0.91
CA ASN A 18 -11.24 -19.76 1.16
C ASN A 18 -12.02 -19.43 -0.13
N GLU A 19 -13.23 -19.95 -0.27
CA GLU A 19 -14.10 -19.64 -1.43
C GLU A 19 -14.57 -18.18 -1.46
N ASN A 20 -14.72 -17.52 -0.30
CA ASN A 20 -15.18 -16.15 -0.17
C ASN A 20 -14.02 -15.14 -0.22
N GLN A 21 -13.31 -15.13 -1.34
CA GLN A 21 -12.14 -14.27 -1.55
C GLN A 21 -12.44 -12.78 -1.36
N GLU A 22 -13.65 -12.32 -1.72
CA GLU A 22 -14.06 -10.93 -1.52
C GLU A 22 -14.02 -10.51 -0.04
N ILE A 23 -14.57 -11.35 0.84
CA ILE A 23 -14.59 -11.09 2.29
C ILE A 23 -13.15 -11.12 2.83
N CYS A 24 -12.37 -12.12 2.44
CA CYS A 24 -11.01 -12.30 2.95
C CYS A 24 -10.09 -11.14 2.53
N GLN A 25 -10.15 -10.72 1.27
CA GLN A 25 -9.43 -9.54 0.78
C GLN A 25 -9.93 -8.26 1.47
N GLY A 26 -11.24 -8.15 1.72
CA GLY A 26 -11.83 -7.06 2.48
C GLY A 26 -11.29 -6.94 3.91
N LEU A 27 -11.06 -8.06 4.59
CA LEU A 27 -10.44 -8.07 5.92
C LEU A 27 -8.99 -7.59 5.87
N LEU A 28 -8.17 -8.15 4.97
CA LEU A 28 -6.77 -7.73 4.79
C LEU A 28 -6.66 -6.24 4.46
N LYS A 29 -7.52 -5.74 3.56
CA LYS A 29 -7.62 -4.33 3.21
C LYS A 29 -7.95 -3.46 4.42
N LYS A 30 -8.91 -3.85 5.26
CA LYS A 30 -9.24 -3.11 6.50
C LYS A 30 -8.06 -3.08 7.48
N CYS A 31 -7.34 -4.19 7.62
CA CYS A 31 -6.12 -4.25 8.45
C CYS A 31 -5.03 -3.31 7.91
N GLY A 32 -4.81 -3.30 6.60
CA GLY A 32 -3.87 -2.38 5.95
C GLY A 32 -4.20 -0.91 6.16
N GLY A 33 -5.47 -0.54 6.05
CA GLY A 33 -5.92 0.83 6.36
C GLY A 33 -5.63 1.22 7.81
N ARG A 34 -5.91 0.33 8.77
CA ARG A 34 -5.58 0.59 10.18
C ARG A 34 -4.06 0.64 10.42
N CYS A 35 -3.27 -0.12 9.66
CA CYS A 35 -1.82 -0.04 9.70
C CYS A 35 -1.33 1.35 9.24
N ALA A 36 -1.88 1.87 8.14
CA ALA A 36 -1.57 3.22 7.66
C ALA A 36 -1.89 4.30 8.70
N GLU A 37 -3.07 4.23 9.33
CA GLU A 37 -3.49 5.16 10.39
C GLU A 37 -2.51 5.21 11.57
N ARG A 38 -2.00 4.05 11.99
CA ARG A 38 -1.11 3.97 13.15
C ARG A 38 0.33 4.33 12.84
N ASN A 39 0.82 3.90 11.67
CA ASN A 39 2.26 3.83 11.42
C ASN A 39 2.75 4.79 10.33
N ALA A 40 1.87 5.28 9.45
CA ALA A 40 2.27 6.11 8.32
C ALA A 40 1.69 7.53 8.41
N LEU A 41 0.37 7.64 8.57
CA LEU A 41 -0.33 8.93 8.57
C LEU A 41 0.19 9.96 9.59
N PRO A 42 0.62 9.58 10.82
CA PRO A 42 1.20 10.56 11.75
C PRO A 42 2.42 11.32 11.19
N GLY A 43 3.15 10.73 10.24
CA GLY A 43 4.30 11.35 9.58
C GLY A 43 3.99 12.08 8.28
N MET A 44 2.74 12.13 7.83
CA MET A 44 2.37 12.62 6.47
C MET A 44 1.79 14.05 6.46
N GLY A 45 1.82 14.75 7.59
CA GLY A 45 1.27 16.11 7.71
C GLY A 45 1.87 17.10 6.69
N GLY A 46 3.20 17.13 6.57
CA GLY A 46 3.87 18.02 5.62
C GLY A 46 3.57 17.72 4.16
N LEU A 47 3.42 16.44 3.79
CA LEU A 47 2.98 16.05 2.45
C LEU A 47 1.56 16.53 2.16
N LYS A 48 0.65 16.37 3.12
CA LYS A 48 -0.74 16.82 3.00
C LYS A 48 -0.81 18.34 2.81
N GLU A 49 -0.06 19.09 3.62
CA GLU A 49 -0.01 20.56 3.53
C GLU A 49 0.55 21.03 2.19
N GLU A 50 1.62 20.41 1.70
CA GLU A 50 2.25 20.79 0.42
C GLU A 50 1.38 20.44 -0.80
N LEU A 51 0.56 19.38 -0.71
CA LEU A 51 -0.37 19.01 -1.77
C LEU A 51 -1.69 19.82 -1.74
N ALA A 52 -1.94 20.60 -0.69
CA ALA A 52 -3.19 21.33 -0.54
C ALA A 52 -3.37 22.36 -1.67
N GLY A 53 -4.44 22.21 -2.46
CA GLY A 53 -4.77 23.11 -3.58
C GLY A 53 -3.93 22.88 -4.85
N VAL A 54 -3.07 21.86 -4.88
CA VAL A 54 -2.32 21.50 -6.10
C VAL A 54 -3.20 20.66 -7.01
N GLU A 55 -3.48 21.15 -8.22
CA GLU A 55 -4.39 20.48 -9.17
C GLU A 55 -3.67 19.76 -10.32
N ARG A 56 -2.48 20.24 -10.69
CA ARG A 56 -1.72 19.68 -11.83
C ARG A 56 -1.05 18.37 -11.41
N MET A 57 -1.33 17.30 -12.15
CA MET A 57 -0.86 15.96 -11.79
C MET A 57 0.66 15.85 -11.80
N GLU A 58 1.34 16.56 -12.71
CA GLU A 58 2.80 16.59 -12.79
C GLU A 58 3.41 17.17 -11.51
N GLU A 59 2.77 18.18 -10.94
CA GLU A 59 3.21 18.83 -9.71
C GLU A 59 2.93 17.96 -8.49
N ILE A 60 1.73 17.34 -8.44
CA ILE A 60 1.39 16.32 -7.43
C ILE A 60 2.43 15.20 -7.42
N ALA A 61 2.73 14.62 -8.59
CA ALA A 61 3.68 13.53 -8.73
C ALA A 61 5.11 13.95 -8.33
N HIS A 62 5.52 15.16 -8.69
CA HIS A 62 6.82 15.70 -8.27
C HIS A 62 6.92 15.85 -6.74
N ILE A 63 5.89 16.43 -6.11
CA ILE A 63 5.83 16.61 -4.65
C ILE A 63 5.89 15.25 -3.95
N ILE A 64 5.07 14.29 -4.38
CA ILE A 64 5.05 12.93 -3.82
C ILE A 64 6.42 12.26 -3.96
N SER A 65 7.06 12.34 -5.13
CA SER A 65 8.37 11.72 -5.37
C SER A 65 9.43 12.29 -4.44
N ARG A 66 9.48 13.62 -4.32
CA ARG A 66 10.43 14.32 -3.46
C ARG A 66 10.21 14.00 -1.98
N HIS A 67 8.96 13.90 -1.53
CA HIS A 67 8.64 13.68 -0.12
C HIS A 67 8.84 12.23 0.32
N THR A 68 8.50 11.28 -0.55
CA THR A 68 8.49 9.85 -0.21
C THR A 68 9.75 9.11 -0.66
N GLY A 69 10.49 9.67 -1.62
CA GLY A 69 11.59 8.98 -2.33
C GLY A 69 11.12 7.87 -3.28
N ALA A 70 9.81 7.69 -3.45
CA ALA A 70 9.24 6.79 -4.44
C ALA A 70 9.27 7.42 -5.84
N GLU A 71 9.28 6.58 -6.87
CA GLU A 71 9.03 7.02 -8.24
C GLU A 71 7.52 7.24 -8.40
N CYS A 72 7.10 8.48 -8.65
CA CYS A 72 5.70 8.82 -8.91
C CYS A 72 5.56 9.36 -10.34
N VAL A 73 4.85 8.61 -11.20
CA VAL A 73 4.61 8.98 -12.59
C VAL A 73 3.16 9.47 -12.74
N PRO A 74 2.93 10.70 -13.22
CA PRO A 74 1.57 11.21 -13.41
C PRO A 74 0.84 10.44 -14.52
N GLU A 75 -0.44 10.16 -14.29
CA GLU A 75 -1.41 9.63 -15.26
C GLU A 75 -2.62 10.57 -15.36
N GLU A 76 -3.50 10.38 -16.36
CA GLU A 76 -4.65 11.26 -16.58
C GLU A 76 -5.56 11.41 -15.34
N ASP A 77 -5.87 10.29 -14.70
CA ASP A 77 -6.80 10.21 -13.55
C ASP A 77 -6.10 10.06 -12.19
N GLY A 78 -4.77 10.16 -12.16
CA GLY A 78 -4.01 9.74 -10.99
C GLY A 78 -2.52 9.63 -11.22
N PHE A 79 -1.90 8.65 -10.58
CA PHE A 79 -0.47 8.41 -10.72
C PHE A 79 -0.10 6.93 -10.47
N LEU A 80 1.00 6.50 -11.08
CA LEU A 80 1.68 5.25 -10.78
C LEU A 80 2.76 5.51 -9.74
N LEU A 81 2.66 4.87 -8.59
CA LEU A 81 3.65 4.97 -7.51
C LEU A 81 4.45 3.67 -7.42
N THR A 82 5.76 3.75 -7.64
CA THR A 82 6.68 2.60 -7.56
C THR A 82 7.77 2.85 -6.51
N TYR A 83 8.00 1.86 -5.65
CA TYR A 83 8.93 1.98 -4.54
C TYR A 83 9.69 0.67 -4.28
N ASN A 84 10.80 0.79 -3.56
CA ASN A 84 11.68 -0.32 -3.14
C ASN A 84 12.26 -1.19 -4.25
N ARG A 85 12.38 -0.69 -5.49
CA ARG A 85 12.98 -1.44 -6.62
C ARG A 85 14.33 -2.05 -6.24
N GLY A 86 14.43 -3.38 -6.29
CA GLY A 86 15.64 -4.15 -5.97
C GLY A 86 16.07 -4.12 -4.49
N LYS A 87 15.27 -3.54 -3.59
CA LYS A 87 15.60 -3.39 -2.16
C LYS A 87 14.88 -4.38 -1.25
N GLY A 88 13.89 -5.10 -1.76
CA GLY A 88 13.03 -6.00 -1.00
C GLY A 88 11.82 -5.29 -0.36
N CYS A 89 10.96 -6.06 0.30
CA CYS A 89 9.76 -5.53 0.96
C CYS A 89 10.13 -4.73 2.22
N ASP A 90 9.51 -3.56 2.40
CA ASP A 90 9.69 -2.69 3.57
C ASP A 90 8.69 -2.98 4.70
N CYS A 91 7.67 -3.80 4.48
CA CYS A 91 6.70 -4.18 5.50
C CYS A 91 7.41 -4.83 6.69
N SER A 92 7.25 -4.25 7.88
CA SER A 92 7.90 -4.74 9.10
C SER A 92 7.52 -6.19 9.44
N ILE A 93 6.27 -6.60 9.15
CA ILE A 93 5.78 -7.96 9.38
C ILE A 93 6.50 -8.96 8.46
N VAL A 94 6.65 -8.60 7.18
CA VAL A 94 7.38 -9.42 6.19
C VAL A 94 8.87 -9.47 6.53
N ARG A 95 9.48 -8.32 6.84
CA ARG A 95 10.91 -8.23 7.21
C ARG A 95 11.26 -9.02 8.47
N ALA A 96 10.31 -9.12 9.40
CA ALA A 96 10.48 -9.93 10.60
C ALA A 96 10.32 -11.44 10.33
N GLY A 97 9.92 -11.85 9.11
CA GLY A 97 9.74 -13.24 8.74
C GLY A 97 8.45 -13.87 9.28
N TYR A 98 7.45 -13.05 9.62
CA TYR A 98 6.15 -13.54 10.09
C TYR A 98 5.20 -13.91 8.95
N VAL A 99 5.41 -13.34 7.76
CA VAL A 99 4.51 -13.50 6.62
C VAL A 99 5.28 -13.56 5.30
N HIS A 100 4.95 -14.57 4.49
CA HIS A 100 5.52 -14.82 3.16
C HIS A 100 4.42 -14.99 2.08
N SER A 101 3.18 -15.25 2.48
CA SER A 101 2.08 -15.52 1.54
C SER A 101 1.73 -14.33 0.63
N PRO A 102 1.61 -14.53 -0.70
CA PRO A 102 1.24 -13.47 -1.66
C PRO A 102 -0.11 -12.82 -1.38
N VAL A 103 -1.05 -13.54 -0.74
CA VAL A 103 -2.39 -13.03 -0.42
C VAL A 103 -2.32 -11.86 0.55
N PHE A 104 -1.28 -11.82 1.40
CA PHE A 104 -1.07 -10.77 2.38
C PHE A 104 -0.92 -9.39 1.73
N CYS A 105 -0.41 -9.30 0.50
CA CYS A 105 -0.25 -8.02 -0.20
C CYS A 105 -1.58 -7.27 -0.43
N ASN A 106 -2.74 -7.90 -0.28
CA ASN A 106 -4.03 -7.18 -0.24
C ASN A 106 -4.13 -6.20 0.95
N CYS A 107 -3.29 -6.36 1.98
CA CYS A 107 -3.06 -5.37 3.02
C CYS A 107 -2.55 -4.04 2.45
N THR A 108 -1.55 -4.09 1.56
CA THR A 108 -0.95 -2.91 0.91
C THR A 108 -1.99 -2.07 0.16
N LEU A 109 -2.96 -2.72 -0.49
CA LEU A 109 -4.08 -2.04 -1.16
C LEU A 109 -4.83 -1.12 -0.18
N GLY A 110 -5.23 -1.66 0.97
CA GLY A 110 -5.93 -0.90 1.99
C GLY A 110 -5.09 0.17 2.67
N PHE A 111 -3.80 -0.12 2.86
CA PHE A 111 -2.83 0.84 3.37
C PHE A 111 -2.78 2.09 2.48
N HIS A 112 -2.55 1.94 1.18
CA HIS A 112 -2.46 3.08 0.28
C HIS A 112 -3.79 3.75 0.03
N GLN A 113 -4.91 3.02 -0.06
CA GLN A 113 -6.23 3.64 -0.13
C GLN A 113 -6.49 4.56 1.06
N LYS A 114 -6.11 4.14 2.27
CA LYS A 114 -6.24 4.97 3.46
C LYS A 114 -5.31 6.18 3.41
N VAL A 115 -4.02 5.99 3.10
CA VAL A 115 -3.04 7.09 3.01
C VAL A 115 -3.53 8.17 2.05
N TRP A 116 -3.84 7.78 0.81
CA TRP A 116 -4.19 8.74 -0.24
C TRP A 116 -5.57 9.36 -0.01
N SER A 117 -6.54 8.61 0.52
CA SER A 117 -7.86 9.19 0.82
C SER A 117 -7.78 10.24 1.93
N THR A 118 -6.86 10.07 2.88
CA THR A 118 -6.63 11.06 3.94
C THR A 118 -5.85 12.27 3.44
N ILE A 119 -4.85 12.08 2.58
CA ILE A 119 -4.06 13.17 2.01
C ILE A 119 -4.93 14.06 1.10
N PHE A 120 -5.71 13.46 0.20
CA PHE A 120 -6.57 14.19 -0.75
C PHE A 120 -7.96 14.52 -0.20
N GLU A 121 -8.26 14.13 1.04
CA GLU A 121 -9.53 14.38 1.73
C GLU A 121 -10.78 13.91 0.97
N ARG A 122 -10.63 12.87 0.15
CA ARG A 122 -11.72 12.24 -0.60
C ARG A 122 -11.44 10.76 -0.83
N PRO A 123 -12.45 9.91 -1.08
CA PRO A 123 -12.23 8.53 -1.44
C PRO A 123 -11.35 8.40 -2.69
N VAL A 124 -10.33 7.54 -2.63
CA VAL A 124 -9.48 7.19 -3.79
C VAL A 124 -9.57 5.71 -4.12
N ARG A 125 -9.37 5.39 -5.39
CA ARG A 125 -9.25 4.01 -5.85
C ARG A 125 -7.77 3.67 -5.98
N VAL A 126 -7.39 2.46 -5.60
CA VAL A 126 -6.02 1.97 -5.78
C VAL A 126 -6.08 0.61 -6.43
N GLU A 127 -5.11 0.32 -7.28
CA GLU A 127 -4.89 -1.00 -7.87
C GLU A 127 -3.44 -1.41 -7.65
N LEU A 128 -3.22 -2.62 -7.16
CA LEU A 128 -1.87 -3.17 -7.06
C LEU A 128 -1.43 -3.67 -8.43
N VAL A 129 -0.29 -3.16 -8.91
CA VAL A 129 0.33 -3.58 -10.18
C VAL A 129 1.35 -4.68 -9.91
N GLU A 130 2.22 -4.45 -8.91
CA GLU A 130 3.32 -5.36 -8.57
C GLU A 130 3.59 -5.33 -7.07
N THR A 131 3.94 -6.47 -6.48
CA THR A 131 4.45 -6.54 -5.10
C THR A 131 5.49 -7.65 -4.95
N PHE A 132 6.39 -7.50 -3.98
CA PHE A 132 7.43 -8.50 -3.68
C PHE A 132 6.89 -9.90 -3.37
N LEU A 133 5.89 -10.02 -2.48
CA LEU A 133 5.36 -11.36 -2.15
C LEU A 133 4.61 -12.02 -3.32
N ARG A 134 4.25 -11.26 -4.37
CA ARG A 134 3.67 -11.80 -5.61
C ARG A 134 4.74 -12.10 -6.68
N GLY A 135 6.02 -12.10 -6.30
CA GLY A 135 7.14 -12.39 -7.20
C GLY A 135 7.73 -11.18 -7.93
N GLY A 136 7.29 -9.97 -7.59
CA GLY A 136 7.84 -8.73 -8.15
C GLY A 136 9.24 -8.38 -7.63
N ASN A 137 9.90 -7.45 -8.31
CA ASN A 137 11.16 -6.84 -7.90
C ASN A 137 10.98 -5.42 -7.33
N CYS A 138 9.74 -4.94 -7.27
CA CYS A 138 9.34 -3.71 -6.60
C CYS A 138 7.92 -3.83 -6.04
N CYS A 139 7.46 -2.78 -5.36
CA CYS A 139 6.04 -2.57 -5.14
C CYS A 139 5.56 -1.41 -6.01
N SER A 140 4.49 -1.63 -6.77
CA SER A 140 3.91 -0.62 -7.65
C SER A 140 2.38 -0.65 -7.60
N GLN A 141 1.78 0.53 -7.65
CA GLN A 141 0.32 0.67 -7.61
C GLN A 141 -0.15 1.90 -8.37
N LYS A 142 -1.32 1.79 -8.97
CA LYS A 142 -2.03 2.94 -9.52
C LYS A 142 -2.92 3.54 -8.46
N VAL A 143 -2.88 4.85 -8.32
CA VAL A 143 -3.73 5.62 -7.42
C VAL A 143 -4.58 6.55 -8.27
N PHE A 144 -5.89 6.34 -8.28
CA PHE A 144 -6.84 7.16 -9.00
C PHE A 144 -7.43 8.15 -8.02
N ILE A 145 -7.19 9.43 -8.29
CA ILE A 145 -7.64 10.51 -7.42
C ILE A 145 -8.74 11.33 -8.07
N LYS A 146 -8.90 11.34 -9.39
CA LYS A 146 -9.97 12.09 -10.05
C LYS A 146 -11.32 11.38 -9.99
#